data_AF-A0A919LCM7-F1
#
_entry.id   AF-A0A919LCM7-F1
#
_cell.length_a   1.000
_cell.length_b   1.000
_cell.length_c   1.000
_cell.angle_alpha   90.00
_cell.angle_beta   90.00
_cell.angle_gamma   90.00
#
_symmetry.space_group_name_H-M   'P 1'
#
loop_
_entity.id
_entity.type
_entity.pdbx_description
1 polymer ?
#
loop_
_entity_poly.entity_id
_entity_poly.type
_entity_poly.pdbx_seq_one_letter_code
_entity_poly.pdbx_strand_id
1 'polypeptide(L)'
;MSTTCCSSWRRGPSRPPRGPAPRRTMAHLSDVFAADLRSALAAEATSALRYTYFAQVAEIEGHTEIARLFTELADSVTCAVHGHLDVIRDATAPDDERRDIGETGLNLASSVAGALQDAGEVYPRLMTAAHEEGHADVASWLTTLTALKKRHTARLDAALESLTGAPSEAALTTAPGGTDV
;
A
#
# COMPACT_ATOMS: atom_id res chain seq x y z
N MET A 1 -17.08 -15.28 4.99
CA MET A 1 -17.96 -14.19 5.51
C MET A 1 -17.08 -13.25 6.34
N SER A 2 -16.74 -12.04 5.86
CA SER A 2 -16.41 -10.87 6.73
C SER A 2 -16.32 -9.54 5.95
N THR A 3 -17.23 -9.28 5.01
CA THR A 3 -17.45 -7.91 4.51
C THR A 3 -18.11 -7.00 5.55
N THR A 4 -18.60 -7.57 6.65
CA THR A 4 -19.39 -6.88 7.69
C THR A 4 -18.56 -5.89 8.51
N CYS A 5 -17.29 -6.19 8.84
CA CYS A 5 -16.47 -5.29 9.66
C CYS A 5 -16.11 -4.00 8.91
N CYS A 6 -15.72 -4.10 7.64
CA CYS A 6 -15.36 -2.92 6.83
C CYS A 6 -16.59 -2.09 6.43
N SER A 7 -17.74 -2.74 6.28
CA SER A 7 -18.99 -2.06 5.96
C SER A 7 -19.67 -1.41 7.17
N SER A 8 -19.46 -1.89 8.40
CA SER A 8 -20.04 -1.30 9.61
C SER A 8 -19.36 0.02 10.00
N TRP A 9 -18.06 0.18 9.75
CA TRP A 9 -17.38 1.48 9.92
C TRP A 9 -17.91 2.54 8.94
N ARG A 10 -18.15 2.16 7.67
CA ARG A 10 -18.77 3.05 6.66
C ARG A 10 -20.23 3.38 6.98
N ARG A 11 -20.98 2.44 7.56
CA ARG A 11 -22.40 2.59 7.93
C ARG A 11 -22.51 2.95 9.41
N GLY A 12 -22.14 4.18 9.76
CA GLY A 12 -22.60 4.76 11.03
C GLY A 12 -24.12 4.59 11.21
N PRO A 13 -24.66 4.68 12.44
CA PRO A 13 -26.07 4.38 12.72
C PRO A 13 -26.99 5.12 11.75
N SER A 14 -27.92 4.36 11.14
CA SER A 14 -28.79 4.80 10.05
C SER A 14 -29.42 6.16 10.32
N ARG A 15 -28.97 7.18 9.57
CA ARG A 15 -29.50 8.55 9.62
C ARG A 15 -30.69 8.70 8.67
N PRO A 16 -31.76 9.45 9.05
CA PRO A 16 -32.83 9.81 8.13
C PRO A 16 -32.31 10.75 7.03
N PRO A 17 -33.00 10.87 5.87
CA PRO A 17 -32.49 11.60 4.72
C PRO A 17 -32.33 13.08 5.09
N ARG A 18 -31.10 13.60 4.99
CA ARG A 18 -30.80 15.02 5.16
C ARG A 18 -30.47 15.61 3.80
N GLY A 19 -30.96 16.83 3.55
CA GLY A 19 -30.45 17.69 2.48
C GLY A 19 -28.92 17.88 2.59
N PRO A 20 -28.29 18.57 1.62
CA PRO A 20 -26.84 18.61 1.50
C PRO A 20 -26.20 19.05 2.82
N ALA A 21 -25.59 18.09 3.51
CA ALA A 21 -24.88 18.36 4.75
C ALA A 21 -23.59 19.11 4.38
N PRO A 22 -23.18 20.12 5.17
CA PRO A 22 -21.82 20.65 5.04
C PRO A 22 -20.86 19.47 5.21
N ARG A 23 -19.92 19.29 4.27
CA ARG A 23 -18.85 18.29 4.42
C ARG A 23 -18.22 18.56 5.77
N ARG A 24 -18.28 17.58 6.66
CA ARG A 24 -17.59 17.65 7.94
C ARG A 24 -16.11 17.57 7.57
N THR A 25 -15.46 18.71 7.38
CA THR A 25 -14.01 18.76 7.21
C THR A 25 -13.45 18.08 8.45
N MET A 26 -12.84 16.90 8.29
CA MET A 26 -12.08 16.33 9.40
C MET A 26 -11.05 17.37 9.82
N ALA A 27 -10.92 17.59 11.13
CA ALA A 27 -9.94 18.53 11.66
C ALA A 27 -8.56 18.16 11.11
N HIS A 28 -7.78 19.17 10.71
CA HIS A 28 -6.37 19.02 10.33
C HIS A 28 -5.66 18.17 11.40
N LEU A 29 -5.14 17.00 11.02
CA LEU A 29 -4.37 16.16 11.94
C LEU A 29 -3.05 16.88 12.25
N SER A 30 -2.58 16.84 13.50
CA SER A 30 -1.23 17.32 13.78
C SER A 30 -0.21 16.39 13.08
N ASP A 31 0.95 16.92 12.71
CA ASP A 31 2.00 16.13 12.04
C ASP A 31 2.41 14.90 12.87
N VAL A 32 2.51 15.07 14.20
CA VAL A 32 2.82 13.99 15.14
C VAL A 32 1.75 12.90 15.08
N PHE A 33 0.46 13.28 15.17
CA PHE A 33 -0.62 12.30 15.12
C PHE A 33 -0.72 11.61 13.76
N ALA A 34 -0.48 12.34 12.66
CA ALA A 34 -0.46 11.77 11.32
C ALA A 34 0.71 10.77 11.14
N ALA A 35 1.87 11.03 11.76
CA ALA A 35 2.99 10.10 11.79
C ALA A 35 2.70 8.85 12.64
N ASP A 36 2.09 9.02 13.81
CA ASP A 36 1.66 7.91 14.67
C ASP A 36 0.62 7.04 13.96
N LEU A 37 -0.34 7.66 13.25
CA LEU A 37 -1.35 6.95 12.47
C LEU A 37 -0.74 6.14 11.32
N ARG A 38 0.25 6.69 10.60
CA ARG A 38 1.01 5.94 9.58
C ARG A 38 1.83 4.80 10.18
N SER A 39 2.36 4.98 11.38
CA SER A 39 3.08 3.93 12.10
C SER A 39 2.14 2.79 12.51
N ALA A 40 0.95 3.12 13.01
CA ALA A 40 -0.10 2.15 13.32
C ALA A 40 -0.56 1.39 12.05
N LEU A 41 -0.80 2.11 10.95
CA LEU A 41 -1.09 1.52 9.64
C LEU A 41 -0.03 0.49 9.22
N ALA A 42 1.25 0.83 9.32
CA ALA A 42 2.35 -0.07 8.94
C ALA A 42 2.43 -1.31 9.85
N ALA A 43 2.21 -1.14 11.15
CA ALA A 43 2.22 -2.23 12.13
C ALA A 43 1.04 -3.20 11.90
N GLU A 44 -0.15 -2.67 11.64
CA GLU A 44 -1.33 -3.47 11.32
C GLU A 44 -1.18 -4.18 9.96
N ALA A 45 -0.72 -3.49 8.92
CA ALA A 45 -0.47 -4.10 7.61
C ALA A 45 0.54 -5.26 7.70
N THR A 46 1.61 -5.08 8.49
CA THR A 46 2.58 -6.14 8.78
C THR A 46 1.92 -7.31 9.52
N SER A 47 1.05 -7.03 10.49
CA SER A 47 0.36 -8.06 11.26
C SER A 47 -0.59 -8.90 10.40
N ALA A 48 -1.36 -8.26 9.50
CA ALA A 48 -2.26 -8.96 8.57
C ALA A 48 -1.49 -9.94 7.65
N LEU A 49 -0.35 -9.50 7.10
CA LEU A 49 0.50 -10.35 6.26
C LEU A 49 1.12 -11.50 7.05
N ARG A 50 1.56 -11.25 8.30
CA ARG A 50 2.08 -12.30 9.19
C ARG A 50 1.03 -13.34 9.54
N TYR A 51 -0.19 -12.93 9.87
CA TYR A 51 -1.27 -13.86 10.17
C TYR A 51 -1.66 -14.70 8.95
N THR A 52 -1.65 -14.12 7.74
CA THR A 52 -1.84 -14.89 6.51
C THR A 52 -0.78 -15.98 6.35
N TYR A 53 0.49 -15.65 6.60
CA TYR A 53 1.59 -16.63 6.57
C TYR A 53 1.45 -17.69 7.67
N PHE A 54 1.10 -17.28 8.89
CA PHE A 54 0.92 -18.22 10.02
C PHE A 54 -0.26 -19.17 9.82
N ALA A 55 -1.32 -18.72 9.15
CA ALA A 55 -2.42 -19.59 8.76
C ALA A 55 -1.93 -20.73 7.86
N GLN A 56 -1.05 -20.44 6.89
CA GLN A 56 -0.47 -21.45 6.00
C GLN A 56 0.41 -22.45 6.78
N VAL A 57 1.24 -21.95 7.71
CA VAL A 57 2.07 -22.81 8.56
C VAL A 57 1.20 -23.75 9.40
N ALA A 58 0.19 -23.21 10.08
CA ALA A 58 -0.73 -24.00 10.91
C ALA A 58 -1.49 -25.06 10.08
N GLU A 59 -1.88 -24.74 8.84
CA GLU A 59 -2.53 -25.70 7.95
C GLU A 59 -1.60 -26.86 7.56
N ILE A 60 -0.34 -26.56 7.22
CA ILE A 60 0.68 -27.57 6.92
C ILE A 60 0.94 -28.49 8.12
N GLU A 61 0.90 -27.94 9.33
CA GLU A 61 1.06 -28.67 10.60
C GLU A 61 -0.20 -29.46 11.02
N GLY A 62 -1.32 -29.30 10.31
CA GLY A 62 -2.60 -29.96 10.61
C GLY A 62 -3.42 -29.31 11.73
N HIS A 63 -3.10 -28.06 12.10
CA HIS A 63 -3.80 -27.29 13.11
C HIS A 63 -4.93 -26.44 12.50
N THR A 64 -5.95 -27.08 11.94
CA THR A 64 -7.03 -26.42 11.17
C THR A 64 -7.74 -25.29 11.92
N GLU A 65 -8.05 -25.45 13.21
CA GLU A 65 -8.71 -24.38 13.98
C GLU A 65 -7.81 -23.15 14.22
N ILE A 66 -6.49 -23.38 14.35
CA ILE A 66 -5.52 -22.29 14.49
C ILE A 66 -5.33 -21.58 13.14
N ALA A 67 -5.29 -22.33 12.04
CA ALA A 67 -5.25 -21.77 10.69
C ALA A 67 -6.47 -20.89 10.41
N ARG A 68 -7.68 -21.34 10.81
CA ARG A 68 -8.91 -20.56 10.72
C ARG A 68 -8.84 -19.29 11.57
N LEU A 69 -8.38 -19.38 12.81
CA LEU A 69 -8.21 -18.23 13.70
C LEU A 69 -7.28 -17.18 13.07
N PHE A 70 -6.11 -17.57 12.58
CA PHE A 70 -5.18 -16.63 11.94
C PHE A 70 -5.77 -15.99 10.68
N THR A 71 -6.53 -16.76 9.89
CA THR A 71 -7.23 -16.22 8.72
C THR A 71 -8.25 -15.14 9.13
N GLU A 72 -9.05 -15.41 10.17
CA GLU A 72 -10.03 -14.44 10.68
C GLU A 72 -9.37 -13.18 11.25
N LEU A 73 -8.24 -13.33 11.95
CA LEU A 73 -7.47 -12.20 12.45
C LEU A 73 -6.84 -11.39 11.31
N ALA A 74 -6.32 -12.02 10.27
CA ALA A 74 -5.79 -11.33 9.09
C ALA A 74 -6.87 -10.45 8.44
N ASP A 75 -8.06 -11.01 8.21
CA ASP A 75 -9.22 -10.28 7.66
C ASP A 75 -9.60 -9.07 8.55
N SER A 76 -9.64 -9.28 9.86
CA SER A 76 -9.97 -8.22 10.83
C SER A 76 -8.94 -7.09 10.82
N VAL A 77 -7.65 -7.42 10.77
CA VAL A 77 -6.58 -6.41 10.75
C VAL A 77 -6.54 -5.68 9.40
N THR A 78 -6.75 -6.39 8.27
CA THR A 78 -6.91 -5.74 6.96
C THR A 78 -8.06 -4.73 6.95
N CYS A 79 -9.15 -5.00 7.67
CA CYS A 79 -10.22 -4.04 7.85
C CYS A 79 -9.76 -2.76 8.59
N ALA A 80 -8.97 -2.91 9.65
CA ALA A 80 -8.43 -1.77 10.39
C ALA A 80 -7.45 -0.93 9.54
N VAL A 81 -6.58 -1.58 8.77
CA VAL A 81 -5.70 -0.95 7.76
C VAL A 81 -6.49 -0.10 6.77
N HIS A 82 -7.60 -0.62 6.22
CA HIS A 82 -8.46 0.15 5.33
C HIS A 82 -9.10 1.37 6.03
N GLY A 83 -9.45 1.24 7.30
CA GLY A 83 -9.95 2.36 8.12
C GLY A 83 -8.91 3.46 8.30
N HIS A 84 -7.65 3.10 8.58
CA HIS A 84 -6.54 4.06 8.67
C HIS A 84 -6.30 4.77 7.34
N LEU A 85 -6.32 4.06 6.21
CA LEU A 85 -6.19 4.66 4.88
C LEU A 85 -7.34 5.64 4.58
N ASP A 86 -8.57 5.30 4.96
CA ASP A 86 -9.73 6.19 4.81
C ASP A 86 -9.55 7.47 5.64
N VAL A 87 -9.08 7.37 6.88
CA VAL A 87 -8.79 8.54 7.74
C VAL A 87 -7.67 9.41 7.16
N ILE A 88 -6.56 8.80 6.71
CA ILE A 88 -5.43 9.53 6.12
C ILE A 88 -5.88 10.27 4.85
N ARG A 89 -6.66 9.60 3.99
CA ARG A 89 -7.22 10.20 2.78
C ARG A 89 -8.11 11.40 3.11
N ASP A 90 -9.02 11.25 4.06
CA ASP A 90 -10.02 12.28 4.39
C ASP A 90 -9.43 13.46 5.18
N ALA A 91 -8.31 13.23 5.87
CA ALA A 91 -7.54 14.26 6.57
C ALA A 91 -6.62 15.08 5.66
N THR A 92 -6.35 14.62 4.44
CA THR A 92 -5.44 15.29 3.51
C THR A 92 -6.25 16.12 2.52
N ALA A 93 -5.94 17.42 2.40
CA ALA A 93 -6.67 18.29 1.49
C ALA A 93 -6.46 17.84 0.02
N PRO A 94 -7.47 18.00 -0.87
CA PRO A 94 -7.33 17.54 -2.25
C PRO A 94 -6.19 18.17 -3.05
N ASP A 95 -5.78 19.38 -2.67
CA ASP A 95 -4.73 20.22 -3.23
C ASP A 95 -3.41 20.15 -2.43
N ASP A 96 -3.33 19.31 -1.39
CA ASP A 96 -2.08 19.07 -0.66
C ASP A 96 -1.12 18.24 -1.53
N GLU A 97 0.07 18.77 -1.79
CA GLU A 97 1.13 18.12 -2.57
C GLU A 97 1.61 16.79 -1.95
N ARG A 98 1.40 16.59 -0.64
CA ARG A 98 1.74 15.34 0.05
C ARG A 98 0.68 14.26 -0.09
N ARG A 99 -0.42 14.53 -0.81
CA ARG A 99 -1.52 13.58 -0.97
C ARG A 99 -1.11 12.42 -1.86
N ASP A 100 -1.09 11.22 -1.29
CA ASP A 100 -0.67 9.98 -1.92
C ASP A 100 -1.81 8.96 -2.08
N ILE A 101 -3.02 9.29 -1.60
CA ILE A 101 -4.23 8.44 -1.66
C ILE A 101 -5.42 9.25 -2.17
N GLY A 102 -6.15 8.70 -3.15
CA GLY A 102 -7.36 9.32 -3.67
C GLY A 102 -8.05 8.47 -4.74
N GLU A 103 -8.38 9.11 -5.86
CA GLU A 103 -8.98 8.45 -7.02
C GLU A 103 -7.98 7.51 -7.69
N THR A 104 -8.49 6.59 -8.53
CA THR A 104 -7.69 5.53 -9.17
C THR A 104 -6.43 6.06 -9.86
N GLY A 105 -6.51 7.19 -10.56
CA GLY A 105 -5.34 7.80 -11.21
C GLY A 105 -4.24 8.21 -10.22
N LEU A 106 -4.62 8.84 -9.11
CA LEU A 106 -3.67 9.22 -8.06
C LEU A 106 -3.07 7.98 -7.39
N ASN A 107 -3.89 6.96 -7.12
CA ASN A 107 -3.40 5.72 -6.50
C ASN A 107 -2.39 4.99 -7.40
N LEU A 108 -2.63 4.96 -8.72
CA LEU A 108 -1.70 4.41 -9.70
C LEU A 108 -0.39 5.21 -9.73
N ALA A 109 -0.47 6.55 -9.82
CA ALA A 109 0.70 7.42 -9.82
C ALA A 109 1.54 7.27 -8.54
N SER A 110 0.89 7.28 -7.38
CA SER A 110 1.52 7.06 -6.06
C SER A 110 2.20 5.69 -5.97
N SER A 111 1.55 4.64 -6.48
CA SER A 111 2.13 3.29 -6.51
C SER A 111 3.37 3.19 -7.40
N VAL A 112 3.37 3.86 -8.56
CA VAL A 112 4.55 3.93 -9.44
C VAL A 112 5.69 4.69 -8.76
N ALA A 113 5.42 5.85 -8.17
CA ALA A 113 6.41 6.67 -7.48
C ALA A 113 7.10 5.88 -6.35
N GLY A 114 6.31 5.24 -5.47
CA GLY A 114 6.85 4.42 -4.38
C GLY A 114 7.68 3.23 -4.89
N ALA A 115 7.23 2.57 -5.96
CA ALA A 115 7.97 1.45 -6.54
C ALA A 115 9.30 1.87 -7.18
N LEU A 116 9.38 3.07 -7.75
CA LEU A 116 10.62 3.64 -8.29
C LEU A 116 11.59 4.05 -7.19
N GLN A 117 11.10 4.65 -6.11
CA GLN A 117 11.91 4.96 -4.93
C GLN A 117 12.55 3.68 -4.35
N ASP A 118 11.74 2.65 -4.14
CA ASP A 118 12.20 1.33 -3.67
C ASP A 118 13.30 0.75 -4.58
N ALA A 119 13.13 0.87 -5.90
CA ALA A 119 14.06 0.36 -6.89
C ALA A 119 15.40 1.11 -6.89
N GLY A 120 15.39 2.42 -6.61
CA GLY A 120 16.59 3.25 -6.55
C GLY A 120 17.34 3.16 -5.21
N GLU A 121 16.64 2.96 -4.10
CA GLU A 121 17.22 3.09 -2.76
C GLU A 121 17.23 1.77 -1.98
N VAL A 122 16.07 1.11 -1.87
CA VAL A 122 15.88 0.01 -0.92
C VAL A 122 16.53 -1.28 -1.40
N TYR A 123 16.19 -1.74 -2.61
CA TYR A 123 16.70 -3.02 -3.12
C TYR A 123 18.20 -3.04 -3.40
N PRO A 124 18.80 -2.00 -4.01
CA PRO A 124 20.25 -1.96 -4.20
C PRO A 124 21.00 -2.08 -2.87
N ARG A 125 20.55 -1.35 -1.83
CA ARG A 125 21.15 -1.42 -0.49
C ARG A 125 21.03 -2.82 0.13
N LEU A 126 19.86 -3.45 0.03
CA LEU A 126 19.64 -4.81 0.57
C LEU A 126 20.49 -5.85 -0.16
N MET A 127 20.62 -5.75 -1.48
CA MET A 127 21.45 -6.65 -2.28
C MET A 127 22.93 -6.50 -1.94
N THR A 128 23.42 -5.26 -1.81
CA THR A 128 24.80 -4.99 -1.37
C THR A 128 25.07 -5.61 -0.01
N ALA A 129 24.21 -5.36 0.98
CA ALA A 129 24.35 -5.94 2.32
C ALA A 129 24.35 -7.48 2.28
N ALA A 130 23.45 -8.11 1.51
CA ALA A 130 23.40 -9.55 1.36
C ALA A 130 24.70 -10.12 0.76
N HIS A 131 25.34 -9.41 -0.18
CA HIS A 131 26.64 -9.81 -0.72
C HIS A 131 27.78 -9.62 0.29
N GLU A 132 27.82 -8.48 0.99
CA GLU A 132 28.85 -8.16 1.98
C GLU A 132 28.82 -9.12 3.18
N GLU A 133 27.63 -9.55 3.59
CA GLU A 133 27.42 -10.51 4.69
C GLU A 133 27.53 -11.98 4.25
N GLY A 134 27.75 -12.25 2.95
CA GLY A 134 27.95 -13.60 2.42
C GLY A 134 26.67 -14.42 2.22
N HIS A 135 25.50 -13.78 2.18
CA HIS A 135 24.19 -14.40 1.95
C HIS A 135 23.84 -14.48 0.44
N ALA A 136 24.57 -15.32 -0.29
CA ALA A 136 24.46 -15.42 -1.76
C ALA A 136 23.07 -15.86 -2.25
N ASP A 137 22.38 -16.73 -1.50
CA ASP A 137 21.01 -17.16 -1.77
C ASP A 137 19.99 -16.03 -1.60
N VAL A 138 20.14 -15.21 -0.54
CA VAL A 138 19.32 -14.01 -0.31
C VAL A 138 19.55 -12.98 -1.41
N ALA A 139 20.80 -12.75 -1.80
CA ALA A 139 21.13 -11.82 -2.89
C ALA A 139 20.51 -12.27 -4.23
N SER A 140 20.57 -13.56 -4.53
CA SER A 140 19.93 -14.16 -5.73
C SER A 140 18.41 -14.00 -5.69
N TRP A 141 17.80 -14.24 -4.52
CA TRP A 141 16.36 -14.03 -4.33
C TRP A 141 15.98 -12.55 -4.50
N LEU A 142 16.70 -11.62 -3.90
CA LEU A 142 16.48 -10.17 -4.03
C LEU A 142 16.62 -9.69 -5.49
N THR A 143 17.56 -10.26 -6.24
CA THR A 143 17.72 -9.98 -7.67
C THR A 143 16.45 -10.36 -8.45
N THR A 144 15.94 -11.57 -8.19
CA THR A 144 14.70 -12.07 -8.82
C THR A 144 13.50 -11.22 -8.42
N LEU A 145 13.40 -10.86 -7.13
CA LEU A 145 12.33 -10.02 -6.61
C LEU A 145 12.35 -8.62 -7.23
N THR A 146 13.53 -8.02 -7.43
CA THR A 146 13.68 -6.71 -8.06
C THR A 146 13.22 -6.75 -9.52
N ALA A 147 13.55 -7.81 -10.26
CA ALA A 147 13.06 -8.01 -11.62
C ALA A 147 11.53 -8.16 -11.68
N LEU A 148 10.92 -8.85 -10.72
CA LEU A 148 9.47 -8.96 -10.60
C LEU A 148 8.83 -7.60 -10.30
N LYS A 149 9.37 -6.84 -9.33
CA LYS A 149 8.86 -5.51 -8.99
C LYS A 149 8.94 -4.56 -10.18
N LYS A 150 10.03 -4.58 -10.96
CA LYS A 150 10.13 -3.78 -12.20
C LYS A 150 8.99 -4.08 -13.18
N ARG A 151 8.60 -5.36 -13.33
CA ARG A 151 7.45 -5.74 -14.16
C ARG A 151 6.12 -5.25 -13.58
N HIS A 152 5.95 -5.25 -12.25
CA HIS A 152 4.77 -4.67 -11.61
C HIS A 152 4.69 -3.16 -11.84
N THR A 153 5.79 -2.44 -11.66
CA THR A 153 5.86 -0.99 -11.92
C THR A 153 5.47 -0.67 -13.36
N ALA A 154 6.00 -1.41 -14.35
CA ALA A 154 5.63 -1.21 -15.76
C ALA A 154 4.14 -1.45 -16.03
N ARG A 155 3.50 -2.41 -15.34
CA ARG A 155 2.05 -2.65 -15.47
C ARG A 155 1.21 -1.55 -14.85
N LEU A 156 1.65 -1.01 -13.71
CA LEU A 156 0.96 0.11 -13.05
C LEU A 156 1.05 1.38 -13.90
N ASP A 157 2.22 1.65 -14.48
CA ASP A 157 2.45 2.80 -15.35
C ASP A 157 1.63 2.71 -16.66
N ALA A 158 1.61 1.54 -17.31
CA ALA A 158 0.74 1.32 -18.47
C ALA A 158 -0.76 1.46 -18.15
N ALA A 159 -1.19 1.05 -16.95
CA ALA A 159 -2.56 1.24 -16.50
C ALA A 159 -2.88 2.73 -16.24
N LEU A 160 -1.91 3.49 -15.73
CA LEU A 160 -2.03 4.94 -15.56
C LEU A 160 -2.16 5.62 -16.93
N GLU A 161 -1.26 5.33 -17.86
CA GLU A 161 -1.28 5.88 -19.22
C GLU A 161 -2.62 5.58 -19.92
N SER A 162 -3.12 4.35 -19.80
CA SER A 162 -4.43 3.98 -20.36
C SER A 162 -5.59 4.76 -19.75
N LEU A 163 -5.47 5.22 -18.49
CA LEU A 163 -6.53 5.94 -17.78
C LEU A 163 -6.48 7.45 -18.04
N THR A 164 -5.28 8.03 -18.16
CA THR A 164 -5.07 9.49 -18.22
C THR A 164 -4.64 9.99 -19.60
N GLY A 165 -4.20 9.10 -20.49
CA GLY A 165 -3.60 9.44 -21.77
C GLY A 165 -2.14 9.91 -21.67
N ALA A 166 -1.51 9.80 -20.49
CA ALA A 166 -0.12 10.16 -20.27
C ALA A 166 0.55 9.20 -19.27
N PRO A 167 1.81 8.78 -19.51
CA PRO A 167 2.56 7.97 -18.55
C PRO A 167 2.86 8.77 -17.28
N SER A 168 3.31 8.08 -16.22
CA SER A 168 3.77 8.75 -15.01
C SER A 168 4.90 9.73 -15.32
N GLU A 169 4.86 10.93 -14.72
CA GLU A 169 5.94 11.90 -14.79
C GLU A 169 7.27 11.33 -14.26
N ALA A 170 7.19 10.39 -13.31
CA ALA A 170 8.34 9.66 -12.79
C ALA A 170 8.91 8.61 -13.76
N ALA A 171 8.12 8.12 -14.73
CA ALA A 171 8.60 7.22 -15.78
C ALA A 171 9.33 7.98 -16.90
N LEU A 172 8.86 9.19 -17.23
CA LEU A 172 9.45 10.07 -18.26
C LEU A 172 10.91 10.45 -17.97
N THR A 173 11.33 10.52 -16.70
CA THR A 173 12.71 10.84 -16.29
C THR A 173 13.67 9.66 -16.38
N THR A 174 13.16 8.43 -16.53
CA THR A 174 13.99 7.19 -16.62
C THR A 174 14.26 6.73 -18.06
N ALA A 175 13.60 7.36 -19.04
CA ALA A 175 13.95 7.15 -20.44
C ALA A 175 15.35 7.74 -20.69
N PRO A 176 16.32 6.98 -21.22
CA PRO A 176 17.58 7.57 -21.63
C PRO A 176 17.27 8.64 -22.66
N GLY A 177 17.66 9.88 -22.37
CA GLY A 177 17.55 10.99 -23.30
C GLY A 177 18.22 10.60 -24.62
N GLY A 178 17.39 10.23 -25.60
CA GLY A 178 17.81 10.09 -26.97
C GLY A 178 18.28 11.46 -27.42
N THR A 179 19.59 11.58 -27.63
CA THR A 179 20.15 12.64 -28.45
C THR A 179 19.67 12.39 -29.88
N ASP A 180 18.62 13.09 -30.29
CA ASP A 180 18.34 13.29 -31.71
C ASP A 180 18.91 14.65 -32.13
N VAL A 181 20.01 14.52 -32.91
CA VAL A 181 20.57 15.42 -33.95
C VAL A 181 20.95 16.85 -33.59
#